data_AF-A0AAV2ER37-F1
#
_entry.id   AF-A0AAV2ER37-F1
#
_cell.length_a   1.000
_cell.length_b   1.000
_cell.length_c   1.000
_cell.angle_alpha   90.00
_cell.angle_beta   90.00
_cell.angle_gamma   90.00
#
_symmetry.space_group_name_H-M   'P 1'
#
loop_
_entity.id
_entity.type
_entity.pdbx_description
1 polymer ?
#
loop_
_entity_poly.entity_id
_entity_poly.type
_entity_poly.pdbx_seq_one_letter_code
_entity_poly.pdbx_strand_id
1 'polypeptide(L)'
;MWMVAHKRILTMDKIQQRGCSIANRCCMCCRDEESVDHLFTRCEFGLEIWTEVRRMCGDSFAPQEQILDTIKCWKSDVPDTTTDWIGFCILHAVCWQIWLERNRRVFQDASRSAKEVFWIAIRSTADWLVAKGKISRIQVMEWLRPLRLN
;
A
#
# COMPACT_ATOMS: atom_id res chain seq x y z
N MET A 1 -9.27 5.08 1.50
CA MET A 1 -9.53 4.18 0.35
C MET A 1 -10.51 4.73 -0.66
N TRP A 2 -11.62 5.34 -0.25
CA TRP A 2 -12.61 5.91 -1.20
C TRP A 2 -11.99 6.84 -2.25
N MET A 3 -11.14 7.79 -1.85
CA MET A 3 -10.47 8.69 -2.80
C MET A 3 -9.54 7.96 -3.77
N VAL A 4 -8.85 6.91 -3.33
CA VAL A 4 -7.99 6.07 -4.18
C VAL A 4 -8.86 5.30 -5.19
N ALA A 5 -9.94 4.66 -4.72
CA ALA A 5 -10.87 3.93 -5.57
C ALA A 5 -11.50 4.81 -6.67
N HIS A 6 -11.74 6.09 -6.38
CA HIS A 6 -12.28 7.06 -7.34
C HIS A 6 -11.20 7.84 -8.10
N LYS A 7 -9.91 7.52 -7.90
CA LYS A 7 -8.75 8.20 -8.50
C LYS A 7 -8.77 9.73 -8.26
N ARG A 8 -9.12 10.15 -7.04
CA ARG A 8 -9.28 11.55 -6.60
C ARG A 8 -8.19 12.05 -5.64
N ILE A 9 -7.17 11.24 -5.36
CA ILE A 9 -6.00 11.71 -4.60
C ILE A 9 -5.15 12.67 -5.44
N LEU A 10 -4.36 13.52 -4.78
CA LEU A 10 -3.59 14.57 -5.44
C LEU A 10 -2.28 14.03 -6.06
N THR A 11 -2.38 13.40 -7.21
CA THR A 11 -1.25 13.00 -8.06
C THR A 11 -0.91 14.07 -9.10
N MET A 12 0.27 14.01 -9.70
CA MET A 12 0.73 15.00 -10.68
C MET A 12 -0.18 15.08 -11.91
N ASP A 13 -0.71 13.96 -12.42
CA ASP A 13 -1.70 13.96 -13.50
C ASP A 13 -2.97 14.75 -13.12
N LYS A 14 -3.41 14.66 -11.86
CA LYS A 14 -4.56 15.41 -11.33
C LYS A 14 -4.25 16.89 -11.16
N ILE A 15 -3.00 17.25 -10.88
CA ILE A 15 -2.57 18.66 -10.85
C ILE A 15 -2.54 19.23 -12.27
N GLN A 16 -2.01 18.50 -13.24
CA GLN A 16 -2.02 18.92 -14.66
C GLN A 16 -3.46 19.08 -15.19
N GLN A 17 -4.37 18.16 -14.85
CA GLN A 17 -5.79 18.26 -15.21
C GLN A 17 -6.48 19.51 -14.64
N ARG A 18 -5.91 20.15 -13.62
CA ARG A 18 -6.41 21.42 -13.05
C ARG A 18 -5.78 22.67 -13.69
N GLY A 19 -5.00 22.49 -14.76
CA GLY A 19 -4.40 23.60 -15.53
C GLY A 19 -3.00 24.02 -15.08
N CYS A 20 -2.36 23.28 -14.16
CA CYS A 20 -0.99 23.56 -13.76
C CYS A 20 0.02 22.95 -14.76
N SER A 21 0.80 23.80 -15.43
CA SER A 21 1.86 23.35 -16.34
C SER A 21 3.12 22.94 -15.56
N ILE A 22 3.11 21.69 -15.08
CA ILE A 22 4.24 21.06 -14.38
C ILE A 22 4.62 19.76 -15.07
N ALA A 23 5.91 19.41 -15.03
CA ALA A 23 6.37 18.13 -15.56
C ALA A 23 5.82 16.99 -14.69
N ASN A 24 5.20 15.99 -15.32
CA ASN A 24 4.74 14.81 -14.61
C ASN A 24 5.87 13.78 -14.53
N ARG A 25 6.43 13.60 -13.35
CA ARG A 25 7.42 12.56 -13.06
C ARG A 25 7.13 11.99 -11.68
N CYS A 26 7.00 10.67 -11.60
CA CYS A 26 6.81 9.98 -10.34
C CYS A 26 8.03 10.18 -9.44
N CYS A 27 7.81 10.76 -8.26
CA CYS A 27 8.87 11.02 -7.27
C CYS A 27 9.43 9.74 -6.62
N MET A 28 8.80 8.58 -6.85
CA MET A 28 9.22 7.32 -6.25
C MET A 28 10.13 6.51 -7.17
N CYS A 29 9.73 6.26 -8.42
CA CYS A 29 10.56 5.52 -9.39
C CYS A 29 11.45 6.43 -10.25
N CYS A 30 11.15 7.73 -10.32
CA CYS A 30 11.87 8.69 -11.15
C CYS A 30 11.99 8.26 -12.63
N ARG A 31 11.07 7.45 -13.16
CA ARG A 31 11.08 6.94 -14.54
C ARG A 31 9.82 7.31 -15.31
N ASP A 32 8.66 6.98 -14.76
CA ASP A 32 7.36 7.16 -15.41
C ASP A 32 6.60 8.38 -14.87
N GLU A 33 5.46 8.68 -15.49
CA GLU A 33 4.50 9.67 -15.02
C GLU A 33 3.74 9.18 -13.77
N GLU A 34 3.52 10.09 -12.82
CA GLU A 34 2.69 9.83 -11.65
C GLU A 34 1.20 9.87 -12.03
N SER A 35 0.51 8.77 -11.75
CA SER A 35 -0.94 8.63 -11.74
C SER A 35 -1.35 7.74 -10.57
N VAL A 36 -2.63 7.68 -10.23
CA VAL A 36 -3.11 6.82 -9.12
C VAL A 36 -2.77 5.34 -9.33
N ASP A 37 -3.03 4.81 -10.52
CA ASP A 37 -2.70 3.41 -10.81
C ASP A 37 -1.18 3.20 -10.84
N HIS A 38 -0.42 4.10 -11.47
CA HIS A 38 1.03 4.00 -11.43
C HIS A 38 1.53 3.97 -9.98
N LEU A 39 1.11 4.91 -9.14
CA LEU A 39 1.57 5.04 -7.77
C LEU A 39 1.39 3.75 -6.95
N PHE A 40 0.25 3.08 -7.08
CA PHE A 40 -0.09 1.93 -6.24
C PHE A 40 0.19 0.57 -6.88
N THR A 41 0.09 0.42 -8.20
CA THR A 41 0.10 -0.92 -8.83
C THR A 41 1.15 -1.09 -9.91
N ARG A 42 1.78 -0.03 -10.43
CA ARG A 42 2.76 -0.14 -11.53
C ARG A 42 4.14 0.45 -11.23
N CYS A 43 4.23 1.32 -10.22
CA CYS A 43 5.48 1.94 -9.82
C CYS A 43 6.44 0.87 -9.29
N GLU A 44 7.68 0.85 -9.78
CA GLU A 44 8.72 -0.08 -9.36
C GLU A 44 8.89 -0.10 -7.82
N PHE A 45 8.86 1.07 -7.19
CA PHE A 45 8.91 1.19 -5.73
C PHE A 45 7.70 0.54 -5.04
N GLY A 46 6.49 0.73 -5.58
CA GLY A 46 5.28 0.11 -5.05
C GLY A 46 5.27 -1.41 -5.27
N LEU A 47 5.72 -1.87 -6.44
CA LEU A 47 5.82 -3.29 -6.78
C LEU A 47 6.81 -4.05 -5.89
N GLU A 48 7.89 -3.39 -5.45
CA GLU A 48 8.80 -3.97 -4.46
C GLU A 48 8.08 -4.23 -3.13
N ILE A 49 7.27 -3.27 -2.65
CA ILE A 49 6.45 -3.43 -1.43
C ILE A 49 5.47 -4.60 -1.60
N TRP A 50 4.77 -4.66 -2.74
CA TRP A 50 3.84 -5.78 -3.02
C TRP A 50 4.55 -7.12 -3.13
N THR A 51 5.80 -7.15 -3.58
CA THR A 51 6.59 -8.37 -3.61
C THR A 51 6.90 -8.87 -2.21
N GLU A 52 7.21 -7.99 -1.26
CA GLU A 52 7.34 -8.36 0.15
C GLU A 52 6.02 -8.83 0.76
N VAL A 53 4.90 -8.18 0.43
CA VAL A 53 3.56 -8.62 0.85
C VAL A 53 3.27 -10.03 0.33
N ARG A 54 3.54 -10.31 -0.95
CA ARG A 54 3.37 -11.65 -1.53
C ARG A 54 4.25 -12.69 -0.87
N ARG A 55 5.51 -12.36 -0.59
CA ARG A 55 6.43 -13.25 0.16
C ARG A 55 5.88 -13.60 1.55
N MET A 56 5.19 -12.66 2.20
CA MET A 56 4.62 -12.84 3.53
C MET A 56 3.27 -13.57 3.53
N CYS A 57 2.39 -13.24 2.58
CA CYS A 57 0.97 -13.63 2.60
C CYS A 57 0.55 -14.59 1.48
N GLY A 58 1.43 -14.85 0.51
CA GLY A 58 1.16 -15.64 -0.68
C GLY A 58 0.74 -14.80 -1.90
N ASP A 59 0.69 -15.46 -3.05
CA ASP A 59 0.49 -14.82 -4.35
C ASP A 59 -0.89 -14.22 -4.57
N SER A 60 -1.90 -14.61 -3.76
CA SER A 60 -3.22 -13.98 -3.78
C SER A 60 -3.18 -12.48 -3.42
N PHE A 61 -2.07 -12.01 -2.84
CA PHE A 61 -1.86 -10.62 -2.44
C PHE A 61 -1.14 -9.79 -3.53
N ALA A 62 -1.12 -10.25 -4.78
CA ALA A 62 -0.62 -9.47 -5.90
C ALA A 62 -1.56 -8.30 -6.24
N PRO A 63 -1.02 -7.09 -6.55
CA PRO A 63 -1.82 -6.01 -7.10
C PRO A 63 -2.28 -6.38 -8.52
N GLN A 64 -3.48 -5.91 -8.88
CA GLN A 64 -3.99 -5.91 -10.25
C GLN A 64 -3.46 -4.68 -11.00
N GLU A 65 -3.65 -4.65 -12.32
CA GLU A 65 -3.17 -3.52 -13.14
C GLU A 65 -3.76 -2.17 -12.70
N GLN A 66 -5.04 -2.17 -12.31
CA GLN A 66 -5.70 -1.00 -11.72
C GLN A 66 -5.88 -1.16 -10.22
N ILE A 67 -5.75 -0.05 -9.49
CA ILE A 67 -5.93 -0.07 -8.03
C ILE A 67 -7.37 -0.43 -7.63
N LEU A 68 -8.35 -0.08 -8.46
CA LEU A 68 -9.75 -0.41 -8.20
C LEU A 68 -9.99 -1.91 -8.24
N ASP A 69 -9.37 -2.62 -9.19
CA ASP A 69 -9.50 -4.07 -9.29
C ASP A 69 -8.77 -4.77 -8.16
N THR A 70 -7.61 -4.24 -7.73
CA THR A 70 -6.93 -4.68 -6.50
C THR A 70 -7.86 -4.56 -5.28
N ILE A 71 -8.54 -3.41 -5.12
CA ILE A 71 -9.48 -3.19 -4.02
C ILE A 71 -10.68 -4.14 -4.09
N LYS A 72 -11.18 -4.45 -5.30
CA LYS A 72 -12.31 -5.36 -5.50
C LYS A 72 -11.94 -6.81 -5.23
N CYS A 73 -10.80 -7.28 -5.73
CA CYS A 73 -10.33 -8.65 -5.54
C CYS A 73 -10.15 -9.01 -4.07
N TRP A 74 -9.86 -8.01 -3.22
CA TRP A 74 -9.62 -8.20 -1.79
C TRP A 74 -10.85 -7.85 -0.94
N LYS A 75 -11.92 -7.37 -1.55
CA LYS A 75 -13.20 -7.13 -0.89
C LYS A 75 -14.08 -8.36 -1.01
N SER A 76 -14.26 -9.07 0.08
CA SER A 76 -15.60 -9.53 0.45
C SER A 76 -16.37 -8.30 0.95
N ASP A 77 -17.65 -8.13 0.60
CA ASP A 77 -18.42 -6.93 0.96
C ASP A 77 -18.44 -6.66 2.48
N VAL A 78 -18.19 -7.70 3.29
CA VAL A 78 -17.81 -7.65 4.72
C VAL A 78 -16.73 -8.72 4.96
N PRO A 79 -15.62 -8.43 5.66
CA PRO A 79 -14.67 -9.48 6.05
C PRO A 79 -15.29 -10.40 7.10
N ASP A 80 -15.56 -11.65 6.74
CA ASP A 80 -16.25 -12.62 7.58
C ASP A 80 -15.27 -13.50 8.38
N THR A 81 -14.06 -13.70 7.88
CA THR A 81 -13.02 -14.47 8.55
C THR A 81 -11.87 -13.60 9.06
N THR A 82 -11.10 -14.11 10.04
CA THR A 82 -9.88 -13.44 10.50
C THR A 82 -8.88 -13.22 9.36
N THR A 83 -8.80 -14.15 8.41
CA THR A 83 -7.95 -14.03 7.21
C THR A 83 -8.38 -12.87 6.32
N ASP A 84 -9.69 -12.70 6.11
CA ASP A 84 -10.23 -11.57 5.34
C ASP A 84 -9.93 -10.23 6.04
N TRP A 85 -10.07 -10.18 7.37
CA TRP A 85 -9.71 -9.00 8.16
C TRP A 85 -8.22 -8.67 8.03
N ILE A 86 -7.35 -9.67 8.07
CA ILE A 86 -5.90 -9.48 7.88
C ILE A 86 -5.64 -8.89 6.50
N GLY A 87 -6.19 -9.47 5.43
CA GLY A 87 -5.95 -8.97 4.08
C GLY A 87 -6.51 -7.58 3.84
N PHE A 88 -7.71 -7.30 4.34
CA PHE A 88 -8.30 -5.96 4.31
C PHE A 88 -7.40 -4.93 4.99
N CYS A 89 -6.88 -5.23 6.18
CA CYS A 89 -5.97 -4.35 6.91
C CYS A 89 -4.64 -4.14 6.17
N ILE A 90 -4.06 -5.21 5.59
CA ILE A 90 -2.80 -5.13 4.83
C ILE A 90 -2.96 -4.21 3.62
N LEU A 91 -3.99 -4.41 2.79
CA LEU A 91 -4.25 -3.57 1.62
C LEU A 91 -4.34 -2.09 2.01
N HIS A 92 -5.11 -1.81 3.06
CA HIS A 92 -5.31 -0.46 3.56
C HIS A 92 -4.01 0.16 4.07
N ALA A 93 -3.24 -0.60 4.86
CA ALA A 93 -1.98 -0.14 5.41
C ALA A 93 -0.94 0.10 4.31
N VAL A 94 -0.78 -0.80 3.35
CA VAL A 94 0.17 -0.68 2.24
C VAL A 94 -0.13 0.55 1.40
N CYS A 95 -1.37 0.71 0.94
CA CYS A 95 -1.76 1.89 0.16
C CYS A 95 -1.58 3.19 0.96
N TRP A 96 -1.90 3.16 2.26
CA TRP A 96 -1.69 4.33 3.12
C TRP A 96 -0.21 4.69 3.25
N GLN A 97 0.66 3.70 3.48
CA GLN A 97 2.08 3.93 3.65
C GLN A 97 2.76 4.34 2.33
N ILE A 98 2.35 3.81 1.17
CA ILE A 98 2.80 4.28 -0.15
C ILE A 98 2.43 5.76 -0.32
N TRP A 99 1.19 6.14 0.00
CA TRP A 99 0.76 7.54 -0.09
C TRP A 99 1.52 8.47 0.86
N LEU A 100 1.75 8.04 2.10
CA LEU A 100 2.54 8.80 3.06
C LEU A 100 4.01 8.95 2.62
N GLU A 101 4.61 7.89 2.10
CA GLU A 101 5.97 7.93 1.58
C GLU A 101 6.10 8.87 0.37
N ARG A 102 5.16 8.81 -0.57
CA ARG A 102 5.06 9.76 -1.68
C ARG A 102 5.05 11.19 -1.16
N ASN A 103 4.17 11.50 -0.21
CA ASN A 103 4.07 12.84 0.36
C ASN A 103 5.34 13.25 1.11
N ARG A 104 5.99 12.32 1.80
CA ARG A 104 7.27 12.57 2.47
C ARG A 104 8.35 12.97 1.47
N ARG A 105 8.46 12.28 0.33
CA ARG A 105 9.42 12.62 -0.72
C ARG A 105 9.13 13.99 -1.33
N VAL A 106 7.86 14.29 -1.62
CA VAL A 106 7.47 15.56 -2.25
C VAL A 106 7.63 16.76 -1.31
N PHE A 107 7.25 16.63 -0.04
CA PHE A 107 7.12 17.78 0.87
C PHE A 107 8.22 17.87 1.94
N GLN A 108 9.00 16.82 2.14
CA GLN A 108 10.02 16.75 3.21
C GLN A 108 11.40 16.38 2.68
N ASP A 109 11.55 16.18 1.36
CA ASP A 109 12.80 15.76 0.71
C ASP A 109 13.48 14.57 1.42
N ALA A 110 12.65 13.64 1.91
CA ALA A 110 13.10 12.49 2.67
C ALA A 110 12.49 11.22 2.07
N SER A 111 13.30 10.18 1.97
CA SER A 111 12.89 8.89 1.42
C SER A 111 13.19 7.74 2.38
N ARG A 112 12.37 6.69 2.28
CA ARG A 112 12.59 5.38 2.88
C ARG A 112 12.69 4.33 1.77
N SER A 113 13.37 3.23 2.05
CA SER A 113 13.38 2.04 1.21
C SER A 113 11.98 1.40 1.17
N ALA A 114 11.70 0.64 0.11
CA ALA A 114 10.44 -0.10 0.00
C ALA A 114 10.29 -1.10 1.16
N LYS A 115 11.38 -1.76 1.56
CA LYS A 115 11.40 -2.67 2.70
C LYS A 115 11.02 -1.99 4.02
N GLU A 116 11.49 -0.75 4.27
CA GLU A 116 11.07 0.02 5.46
C GLU A 116 9.58 0.38 5.41
N VAL A 117 9.08 0.83 4.26
CA VAL A 117 7.65 1.17 4.07
C VAL A 117 6.77 -0.05 4.27
N PHE A 118 7.17 -1.20 3.72
CA PHE A 118 6.55 -2.51 3.96
C PHE A 118 6.45 -2.80 5.46
N TRP A 119 7.57 -2.72 6.19
CA TRP A 119 7.59 -3.01 7.63
C TRP A 119 6.70 -2.07 8.45
N ILE A 120 6.65 -0.79 8.09
CA ILE A 120 5.75 0.17 8.73
C ILE A 120 4.28 -0.22 8.46
N ALA A 121 3.95 -0.65 7.23
CA ALA A 121 2.61 -1.10 6.88
C ALA A 121 2.19 -2.36 7.66
N ILE A 122 3.09 -3.33 7.80
CA ILE A 122 2.83 -4.57 8.53
C ILE A 122 2.68 -4.31 10.03
N ARG A 123 3.54 -3.46 10.63
CA ARG A 123 3.39 -3.05 12.02
C ARG A 123 2.05 -2.36 12.26
N SER A 124 1.69 -1.41 11.38
CA SER A 124 0.40 -0.73 11.44
C SER A 124 -0.75 -1.73 11.40
N THR A 125 -0.69 -2.71 10.49
CA THR A 125 -1.71 -3.77 10.37
C THR A 125 -1.86 -4.56 11.66
N ALA A 126 -0.74 -5.01 12.25
CA ALA A 126 -0.75 -5.74 13.52
C ALA A 126 -1.37 -4.93 14.65
N ASP A 127 -0.99 -3.65 14.80
CA ASP A 127 -1.53 -2.75 15.82
C ASP A 127 -3.06 -2.59 15.67
N TRP A 128 -3.54 -2.42 14.44
CA TRP A 128 -4.97 -2.32 14.14
C TRP A 128 -5.74 -3.61 14.46
N LEU A 129 -5.21 -4.77 14.09
CA LEU A 129 -5.87 -6.05 14.33
C LEU A 129 -5.95 -6.38 15.82
N VAL A 130 -4.90 -6.05 16.59
CA VAL A 130 -4.89 -6.17 18.06
C VAL A 130 -5.90 -5.21 18.68
N ALA A 131 -5.91 -3.93 18.26
CA ALA A 131 -6.85 -2.93 18.77
C ALA A 131 -8.32 -3.28 18.48
N LYS A 132 -8.59 -4.02 17.39
CA LYS A 132 -9.92 -4.53 17.04
C LYS A 132 -10.25 -5.88 17.66
N GLY A 133 -9.37 -6.45 18.47
CA GLY A 133 -9.55 -7.76 19.11
C GLY A 133 -9.65 -8.93 18.11
N LYS A 134 -9.16 -8.75 16.88
CA LYS A 134 -9.21 -9.79 15.84
C LYS A 134 -8.12 -10.84 16.02
N ILE A 135 -6.97 -10.43 16.55
CA ILE A 135 -5.85 -11.32 16.93
C ILE A 135 -5.21 -10.82 18.23
N SER A 136 -4.63 -11.73 19.00
CA SER A 136 -3.81 -11.39 20.17
C SER A 136 -2.40 -10.95 19.76
N ARG A 137 -1.69 -10.26 20.68
CA ARG A 137 -0.27 -9.93 20.48
C ARG A 137 0.61 -11.16 20.29
N ILE A 138 0.26 -12.29 20.89
CA ILE A 138 1.00 -13.56 20.72
C ILE A 138 0.86 -14.05 19.28
N GLN A 139 -0.36 -14.07 18.74
CA GLN A 139 -0.62 -14.45 17.36
C GLN A 139 0.08 -13.52 16.35
N VAL A 140 0.18 -12.22 16.65
CA VAL A 140 1.01 -11.28 15.85
C VAL A 140 2.47 -11.73 15.82
N MET A 141 3.06 -12.08 16.97
CA MET A 141 4.47 -12.47 17.04
C MET A 141 4.74 -13.75 16.24
N GLU A 142 3.79 -14.69 16.25
CA GLU A 142 3.86 -15.92 15.46
C GLU A 142 3.71 -15.63 13.96
N TRP A 143 2.75 -14.79 13.59
CA TRP A 143 2.52 -14.38 12.20
C TRP A 143 3.72 -13.64 11.61
N LEU A 144 4.42 -12.82 12.40
CA LEU A 144 5.62 -12.09 11.98
C LEU A 144 6.91 -12.92 12.08
N ARG A 145 6.86 -14.14 12.65
CA ARG A 145 8.05 -14.98 12.87
C ARG A 145 8.81 -15.32 11.57
N PRO A 146 8.16 -15.70 10.45
CA PRO A 146 8.84 -16.05 9.20
C PRO A 146 9.67 -14.90 8.62
N LEU A 147 9.29 -13.66 8.90
CA LEU A 147 9.94 -12.46 8.35
C LEU A 147 11.15 -11.97 9.17
N ARG A 148 11.36 -12.50 10.38
CA ARG A 148 12.53 -12.15 11.22
C ARG A 148 13.75 -13.04 10.96
N LEU A 149 13.55 -14.15 10.24
CA LEU A 149 14.56 -15.17 9.99
C LEU A 149 15.24 -15.02 8.61
N ASN A 150 14.81 -14.01 7.82
CA ASN A 150 15.37 -13.61 6.53
C ASN A 150 15.83 -12.14 6.58
#